data_AF-A0A497RTI2-F1
#
_entry.id   AF-A0A497RTI2-F1
#
_cell.length_a   1.000
_cell.length_b   1.000
_cell.length_c   1.000
_cell.angle_alpha   90.00
_cell.angle_beta   90.00
_cell.angle_gamma   90.00
#
_symmetry.space_group_name_H-M   'P 1'
#
loop_
_entity.id
_entity.type
_entity.pdbx_description
1 polymer ?
#
loop_
_entity_poly.entity_id
_entity_poly.type
_entity_poly.pdbx_seq_one_letter_code
_entity_poly.pdbx_strand_id
1 'polypeptide(L)' 'GVAPKGIINQECEPIVAVGAIISEIPCVDKIDISKIRTGDRIEIEGNKVRVNE' A
#
# COMPACT_ATOMS: atom_id res chain seq x y z
N GLY A 1 6.76 16.04 -1.99
CA GLY A 1 7.56 15.20 -1.07
C GLY A 1 8.05 13.97 -1.81
N VAL A 2 9.07 13.30 -1.28
CA VAL A 2 9.63 12.05 -1.84
C VAL A 2 8.98 10.78 -1.29
N ALA A 3 8.03 10.93 -0.36
CA ALA A 3 7.28 9.82 0.23
C ALA A 3 6.30 9.19 -0.78
N PRO A 4 5.98 7.89 -0.64
CA PRO A 4 4.99 7.23 -1.48
C PRO A 4 3.57 7.76 -1.18
N LYS A 5 2.68 7.58 -2.16
CA LYS A 5 1.25 7.91 -2.00
C LYS A 5 0.48 6.87 -1.17
N GLY A 6 1.03 5.68 -1.02
CA GLY A 6 0.42 4.56 -0.29
C GLY A 6 1.37 3.37 -0.22
N ILE A 7 1.11 2.46 0.71
CA ILE A 7 1.89 1.26 0.98
C ILE A 7 0.93 0.05 0.90
N ILE A 8 1.33 -1.00 0.19
CA ILE A 8 0.58 -2.24 0.08
C ILE A 8 1.53 -3.38 0.39
N ASN A 9 1.21 -4.14 1.44
CA ASN A 9 2.06 -5.23 1.91
C ASN A 9 1.31 -6.57 1.84
N GLN A 10 2.04 -7.64 1.52
CA GLN A 10 1.56 -9.00 1.71
C GLN A 10 1.50 -9.38 3.19
N GLU A 11 2.50 -8.94 3.95
CA GLU A 11 2.56 -9.05 5.40
C GLU A 11 3.29 -7.80 5.92
N CYS A 12 2.63 -7.04 6.80
CA CYS A 12 3.14 -5.78 7.30
C CYS A 12 3.88 -5.97 8.64
N GLU A 13 5.08 -5.41 8.73
CA GLU A 13 5.82 -5.33 9.99
C GLU A 13 5.29 -4.19 10.88
N PRO A 14 5.29 -4.34 12.22
CA PRO A 14 4.81 -3.31 13.13
C PRO A 14 5.48 -1.95 12.94
N ILE A 15 6.79 -1.93 12.66
CA ILE A 15 7.54 -0.68 12.44
C ILE A 15 7.09 0.07 11.19
N VAL A 16 6.68 -0.65 10.14
CA VAL A 16 6.17 -0.07 8.89
C VAL A 16 4.79 0.52 9.13
N ALA A 17 3.92 -0.21 9.85
CA ALA A 17 2.60 0.28 10.23
C ALA A 17 2.68 1.57 11.06
N VAL A 18 3.57 1.60 12.07
CA VAL A 18 3.80 2.81 12.89
C VAL A 18 4.26 3.98 12.02
N GLY A 19 5.23 3.75 11.13
CA GLY A 19 5.72 4.79 10.22
C GLY A 19 4.64 5.33 9.28
N ALA A 20 3.79 4.44 8.75
CA ALA A 20 2.67 4.80 7.88
C ALA A 20 1.60 5.63 8.61
N ILE A 21 1.25 5.23 9.84
CA ILE A 21 0.30 5.96 10.70
C ILE A 21 0.81 7.37 10.99
N ILE A 22 2.07 7.51 11.44
CA ILE A 22 2.67 8.81 11.76
C ILE A 22 2.77 9.71 10.52
N SER A 23 3.03 9.12 9.35
CA SER A 23 3.19 9.85 8.11
C SER A 23 1.87 10.13 7.39
N GLU A 24 0.73 9.70 7.96
CA GLU A 24 -0.60 9.75 7.34
C GLU A 24 -0.61 9.11 5.93
N ILE A 25 0.21 8.09 5.72
CA ILE A 25 0.31 7.35 4.46
C ILE A 25 -0.67 6.18 4.51
N PRO A 26 -1.62 6.08 3.55
CA PRO A 26 -2.49 4.92 3.42
C PRO A 26 -1.69 3.62 3.34
N CYS A 27 -1.97 2.67 4.23
CA CYS A 27 -1.28 1.38 4.28
C CYS A 27 -2.31 0.25 4.30
N VAL A 28 -2.21 -0.68 3.35
CA VAL A 28 -3.06 -1.87 3.29
C VAL A 28 -2.20 -3.11 3.48
N ASP A 29 -2.65 -3.99 4.37
CA ASP A 29 -1.96 -5.24 4.72
C ASP A 29 -2.74 -6.47 4.22
N LYS A 30 -2.08 -7.63 4.17
CA LYS A 30 -2.64 -8.93 3.75
C LYS A 30 -3.14 -8.96 2.31
N ILE A 31 -2.45 -8.26 1.41
CA ILE A 31 -2.76 -8.25 -0.02
C ILE A 31 -1.78 -9.15 -0.79
N ASP A 32 -2.31 -9.97 -1.69
CA ASP A 32 -1.48 -10.77 -2.59
C ASP A 32 -0.83 -9.88 -3.67
N ILE A 33 0.37 -9.37 -3.37
CA ILE A 33 1.14 -8.46 -4.22
C ILE A 33 1.69 -9.13 -5.49
N SER A 34 1.65 -10.46 -5.60
CA SER A 34 2.13 -11.19 -6.78
C SER A 34 1.33 -10.85 -8.06
N LYS A 35 0.12 -10.31 -7.88
CA LYS A 35 -0.77 -9.84 -8.94
C LYS A 35 -0.50 -8.40 -9.39
N ILE A 36 0.36 -7.68 -8.67
CA ILE A 36 0.72 -6.28 -8.94
C ILE A 36 2.08 -6.25 -9.63
N ARG A 37 2.19 -5.54 -10.74
CA ARG A 37 3.42 -5.36 -11.51
C ARG A 37 3.86 -3.91 -11.51
N THR A 38 5.16 -3.72 -11.73
CA THR A 38 5.71 -2.37 -11.91
C THR A 38 5.09 -1.75 -13.16
N GLY A 39 4.51 -0.57 -13.02
CA GLY A 39 3.80 0.14 -14.09
C GLY A 39 2.28 0.13 -13.94
N ASP A 40 1.73 -0.77 -13.13
CA ASP A 40 0.29 -0.84 -12.88
C ASP A 40 -0.23 0.42 -12.17
N ARG A 41 -1.43 0.87 -12.55
CA ARG A 41 -2.13 1.93 -11.83
C ARG A 41 -2.97 1.32 -10.72
N ILE A 42 -2.61 1.65 -9.49
CA ILE A 42 -3.26 1.10 -8.30
C ILE A 42 -4.11 2.17 -7.62
N GLU A 43 -5.35 1.82 -7.28
CA GLU A 43 -6.25 2.63 -6.48
C GLU A 43 -6.42 1.99 -5.09
N ILE A 44 -6.24 2.80 -4.04
CA ILE A 44 -6.42 2.39 -2.64
C ILE A 44 -7.65 3.13 -2.10
N GLU A 45 -8.67 2.38 -1.68
CA GLU A 45 -9.90 2.90 -1.09
C GLU A 45 -10.16 2.22 0.25
N GLY A 46 -9.80 2.88 1.35
CA GLY A 46 -9.81 2.28 2.68
C GLY A 46 -8.91 1.04 2.72
N ASN A 47 -9.52 -0.13 2.93
CA ASN A 47 -8.83 -1.43 2.96
C ASN A 47 -8.92 -2.21 1.63
N LYS A 48 -9.37 -1.57 0.55
CA LYS A 48 -9.49 -2.20 -0.78
C LYS A 48 -8.40 -1.68 -1.71
N VAL A 49 -7.84 -2.59 -2.50
CA VAL A 49 -6.87 -2.29 -3.55
C VAL A 49 -7.48 -2.73 -4.88
N ARG A 50 -7.51 -1.83 -5.87
CA ARG A 50 -7.92 -2.12 -7.25
C ARG A 50 -6.76 -1.87 -8.20
N VAL A 51 -6.61 -2.75 -9.19
CA VAL A 51 -5.66 -2.57 -10.30
C VAL A 51 -6.46 -2.08 -11.49
N ASN A 52 -6.11 -0.89 -11.99
CA ASN A 52 -6.69 -0.31 -13.19
C ASN A 52 -5.71 -0.51 -14.35
N GLU A 53 -6.23 -0.93 -15.51
CA GLU A 53 -5.46 -1.07 -16.76
C GLU A 53 -5.04 0.29 -17.35
#